data_AF-A0A260YX73-F1
#
_entry.id   AF-A0A260YX73-F1
#
_cell.length_a   1.000
_cell.length_b   1.000
_cell.length_c   1.000
_cell.angle_alpha   90.00
_cell.angle_beta   90.00
_cell.angle_gamma   90.00
#
_symmetry.space_group_name_H-M   'P 1'
#
loop_
_entity.id
_entity.type
_entity.pdbx_description
1 polymer ?
#
loop_
_entity_poly.entity_id
_entity_poly.type
_entity_poly.pdbx_seq_one_letter_code
_entity_poly.pdbx_strand_id
1 'polypeptide(L)'
;MSPPPSDKKKSSGQLAATGMDAAKDIGTNGGKEAVSEISKGSIRIPKKETGRTGQDLALLQQAINALTAAITAQTEAIQKDRECTPKRRSGIHGEEDSKKHRSFRCCFCSNDHRSENCTEYESSEKRWARIGASGSCIHCGSGTHKSSECSKKYRRCRTCSQLHFSALCLPTNSAPPEDMDIDAAITKPEASTTSNTSA
;
A
#
# COMPACT_ATOMS: atom_id res chain seq x y z
N MET A 1 2.05 -1.03 -55.20
CA MET A 1 0.64 -1.27 -54.86
C MET A 1 0.42 -0.72 -53.46
N SER A 2 -0.13 0.48 -53.37
CA SER A 2 -0.33 1.19 -52.09
C SER A 2 -1.80 1.05 -51.66
N PRO A 3 -2.11 0.76 -50.38
CA PRO A 3 -3.48 0.74 -49.91
C PRO A 3 -4.03 2.15 -49.64
N PRO A 4 -5.36 2.37 -49.75
CA PRO A 4 -6.01 3.65 -49.50
C PRO A 4 -6.24 3.92 -48.00
N PRO A 5 -6.41 5.19 -47.59
CA PRO A 5 -6.72 5.57 -46.21
C PRO A 5 -8.21 5.36 -45.88
N SER A 6 -8.48 4.76 -44.72
CA SER A 6 -9.83 4.59 -44.17
C SER A 6 -10.18 5.74 -43.21
N ASP A 7 -11.13 6.56 -43.65
CA ASP A 7 -11.89 7.53 -42.86
C ASP A 7 -12.85 6.86 -41.85
N LYS A 8 -13.30 7.68 -40.87
CA LYS A 8 -14.42 7.51 -39.90
C LYS A 8 -13.99 6.94 -38.53
N LYS A 9 -14.40 7.46 -37.38
CA LYS A 9 -15.54 8.33 -37.01
C LYS A 9 -15.26 8.97 -35.65
N LYS A 10 -15.63 10.25 -35.53
CA LYS A 10 -15.78 11.03 -34.28
C LYS A 10 -17.00 10.48 -33.53
N SER A 11 -16.87 10.18 -32.24
CA SER A 11 -18.02 10.08 -31.33
C SER A 11 -17.67 10.76 -30.01
N SER A 12 -18.23 11.95 -29.84
CA SER A 12 -18.30 12.69 -28.59
C SER A 12 -19.19 11.93 -27.59
N GLY A 13 -18.73 11.81 -26.35
CA GLY A 13 -19.52 11.31 -25.22
C GLY A 13 -19.22 12.13 -23.98
N GLN A 14 -20.04 13.15 -23.75
CA GLN A 14 -20.18 13.86 -22.47
C GLN A 14 -20.85 12.94 -21.47
N LEU A 15 -20.31 12.77 -20.26
CA LEU A 15 -21.10 12.39 -19.08
C LEU A 15 -20.54 13.04 -17.81
N ALA A 16 -21.35 13.97 -17.32
CA ALA A 16 -21.71 14.31 -15.94
C ALA A 16 -20.66 14.24 -14.82
N ALA A 17 -20.43 15.42 -14.23
CA ALA A 17 -19.91 15.61 -12.88
C ALA A 17 -21.03 15.48 -11.83
N THR A 18 -20.76 14.72 -10.78
CA THR A 18 -21.40 14.73 -9.45
C THR A 18 -20.26 14.40 -8.48
N GLY A 19 -19.80 15.27 -7.58
CA GLY A 19 -20.54 15.91 -6.50
C GLY A 19 -20.52 14.97 -5.29
N MET A 20 -19.61 15.19 -4.32
CA MET A 20 -19.63 14.58 -2.98
C MET A 20 -18.60 15.27 -2.07
N ASP A 21 -19.06 16.35 -1.42
CA ASP A 21 -18.50 16.92 -0.20
C ASP A 21 -18.70 15.97 0.98
N ALA A 22 -17.64 15.73 1.77
CA ALA A 22 -17.78 15.21 3.13
C ALA A 22 -16.60 15.70 3.98
N ALA A 23 -16.85 16.82 4.66
CA ALA A 23 -16.07 17.28 5.81
C ALA A 23 -16.15 16.25 6.95
N LYS A 24 -15.03 16.02 7.64
CA LYS A 24 -15.05 15.42 8.97
C LYS A 24 -13.99 16.05 9.85
N ASP A 25 -14.43 17.10 10.55
CA ASP A 25 -13.84 17.61 11.78
C ASP A 25 -13.62 16.49 12.79
N ILE A 26 -12.39 16.33 13.28
CA ILE A 26 -12.09 15.58 14.48
C ILE A 26 -11.54 16.58 15.49
N GLY A 27 -12.44 17.07 16.35
CA GLY A 27 -12.10 17.91 17.49
C GLY A 27 -11.39 17.11 18.57
N THR A 28 -10.21 17.57 18.97
CA THR A 28 -9.49 17.11 20.17
C THR A 28 -9.98 17.91 21.38
N ASN A 29 -10.78 17.28 22.24
CA ASN A 29 -11.14 17.85 23.54
C ASN A 29 -10.03 17.59 24.55
N GLY A 30 -9.45 18.67 25.06
CA GLY A 30 -8.64 18.68 26.26
C GLY A 30 -9.54 18.62 27.50
N GLY A 31 -9.29 17.67 28.38
CA GLY A 31 -9.87 17.59 29.72
C GLY A 31 -8.75 17.68 30.75
N LYS A 32 -8.62 18.86 31.36
CA LYS A 32 -7.81 19.09 32.57
C LYS A 32 -8.77 18.99 33.75
N GLU A 33 -8.64 17.96 34.59
CA GLU A 33 -9.24 17.92 35.94
C GLU A 33 -8.20 17.31 36.88
N ALA A 34 -7.57 18.13 37.72
CA ALA A 34 -8.00 18.43 39.08
C ALA A 34 -7.94 17.18 39.98
N VAL A 35 -6.73 16.86 40.44
CA VAL A 35 -6.48 15.91 41.53
C VAL A 35 -6.60 16.68 42.85
N SER A 36 -7.78 16.64 43.47
CA SER A 36 -8.02 17.16 44.81
C SER A 36 -8.08 16.02 45.83
N GLU A 37 -7.16 16.10 46.79
CA GLU A 37 -7.28 15.73 48.21
C GLU A 37 -8.19 14.54 48.58
N ILE A 38 -7.57 13.38 48.82
CA ILE A 38 -8.20 12.32 49.60
C ILE A 38 -7.62 12.36 51.02
N SER A 39 -8.51 12.77 51.92
CA SER A 39 -8.36 12.86 53.36
C SER A 39 -7.92 11.55 54.01
N LYS A 40 -7.05 11.67 55.03
CA LYS A 40 -6.48 10.58 55.83
C LYS A 40 -7.54 9.97 56.76
N GLY A 41 -8.38 9.08 56.25
CA GLY A 41 -9.28 8.23 57.03
C GLY A 41 -8.59 6.93 57.45
N SER A 42 -8.34 6.75 58.75
CA SER A 42 -7.82 5.50 59.33
C SER A 42 -8.89 4.40 59.26
N ILE A 43 -8.81 3.56 58.24
CA ILE A 43 -9.69 2.39 58.08
C ILE A 43 -9.14 1.26 58.95
N ARG A 44 -9.85 0.91 60.03
CA ARG A 44 -9.61 -0.31 60.81
C ARG A 44 -10.09 -1.50 59.98
N ILE A 45 -9.16 -2.33 59.52
CA ILE A 45 -9.44 -3.59 58.81
C ILE A 45 -9.78 -4.66 59.85
N PRO A 46 -10.99 -5.25 59.85
CA PRO A 46 -11.29 -6.40 60.68
C PRO A 46 -10.59 -7.64 60.12
N LYS A 47 -9.78 -8.31 60.96
CA LYS A 47 -9.22 -9.64 60.68
C LYS A 47 -10.38 -10.64 60.62
N LYS A 48 -10.83 -11.01 59.41
CA LYS A 48 -11.77 -12.12 59.20
C LYS A 48 -10.99 -13.43 59.05
N GLU A 49 -11.48 -14.41 59.81
CA GLU A 49 -10.90 -15.72 60.07
C GLU A 49 -10.75 -16.55 58.78
N THR A 50 -9.54 -17.07 58.57
CA THR A 50 -9.18 -18.00 57.50
C THR A 50 -9.62 -19.41 57.88
N GLY A 51 -10.87 -19.76 57.60
CA GLY A 51 -11.41 -21.07 57.93
C GLY A 51 -12.39 -21.59 56.89
N ARG A 52 -11.95 -21.80 55.64
CA ARG A 52 -12.72 -22.47 54.57
C ARG A 52 -11.88 -22.93 53.34
N THR A 53 -10.57 -23.10 53.50
CA THR A 53 -9.62 -23.21 52.38
C THR A 53 -9.70 -24.51 51.56
N GLY A 54 -10.31 -25.59 52.06
CA GLY A 54 -10.38 -26.87 51.35
C GLY A 54 -11.45 -26.92 50.26
N GLN A 55 -12.65 -26.40 50.55
CA GLN A 55 -13.77 -26.41 49.59
C GLN A 55 -13.55 -25.41 48.45
N ASP A 56 -12.96 -24.26 48.77
CA ASP A 56 -12.64 -23.23 47.79
C ASP A 56 -11.55 -23.70 46.80
N LEU A 57 -10.57 -24.48 47.26
CA LEU A 57 -9.54 -25.06 46.39
C LEU A 57 -10.11 -26.10 45.43
N ALA A 58 -11.03 -26.95 45.90
CA ALA A 58 -11.70 -27.94 45.06
C ALA A 58 -12.58 -27.26 43.99
N LEU A 59 -13.29 -26.20 44.37
CA LEU A 59 -14.10 -25.40 43.45
C LEU A 59 -13.23 -24.70 42.40
N LEU A 60 -12.08 -24.16 42.80
CA LEU A 60 -11.10 -23.56 41.90
C LEU A 60 -10.56 -24.60 40.90
N GLN A 61 -10.19 -25.79 41.38
CA GLN A 61 -9.70 -26.86 40.52
C GLN A 61 -10.76 -27.32 39.52
N GLN A 62 -12.02 -27.40 39.94
CA GLN A 62 -13.14 -27.72 39.06
C GLN A 62 -13.33 -26.66 37.97
N ALA A 63 -13.21 -25.37 38.31
CA ALA A 63 -13.29 -24.27 37.36
C ALA A 63 -12.14 -24.32 36.33
N ILE A 64 -10.91 -24.62 36.77
CA ILE A 64 -9.74 -24.79 35.89
C ILE A 64 -9.98 -25.92 34.89
N ASN A 65 -10.47 -27.07 35.36
CA ASN A 65 -10.74 -28.22 34.50
C ASN A 65 -11.83 -27.90 33.46
N ALA A 66 -12.89 -27.18 33.87
CA ALA A 66 -13.97 -26.76 32.98
C ALA A 66 -13.47 -25.78 31.88
N LEU A 67 -12.66 -24.80 32.25
CA LEU A 67 -12.05 -23.86 31.29
C LEU A 67 -11.12 -24.58 30.31
N THR A 68 -10.34 -25.53 30.81
CA THR A 68 -9.42 -26.33 29.97
C THR A 68 -10.19 -27.14 28.94
N ALA A 69 -11.28 -27.79 29.34
CA ALA A 69 -12.15 -28.53 28.42
C ALA A 69 -12.77 -27.62 27.34
N ALA A 70 -13.20 -26.41 27.72
CA ALA A 70 -13.78 -25.46 26.77
C ALA A 70 -12.74 -24.94 25.75
N ILE A 71 -11.51 -24.67 26.19
CA ILE A 71 -10.42 -24.27 25.30
C ILE A 71 -10.11 -25.39 24.30
N THR A 72 -9.97 -26.63 24.77
CA THR A 72 -9.69 -27.79 23.90
C THR A 72 -10.79 -27.96 22.85
N ALA A 73 -12.06 -27.91 23.26
CA ALA A 73 -13.20 -28.02 22.34
C ALA A 73 -13.21 -26.90 21.27
N GLN A 74 -12.87 -25.67 21.65
CA GLN A 74 -12.74 -24.56 20.68
C GLN A 74 -11.57 -24.80 19.71
N THR A 75 -10.44 -25.30 20.17
CA THR A 75 -9.29 -25.58 19.30
C THR A 75 -9.55 -26.70 18.30
N GLU A 76 -10.29 -27.74 18.70
CA GLU A 76 -10.70 -28.83 17.81
C GLU A 76 -11.71 -28.35 16.75
N ALA A 77 -12.65 -27.47 17.14
CA ALA A 77 -13.57 -26.85 16.19
C ALA A 77 -12.82 -26.01 15.14
N ILE A 78 -11.83 -25.21 15.57
CA ILE A 78 -10.98 -24.41 14.65
C ILE A 78 -10.15 -25.32 13.73
N GLN A 79 -9.59 -26.43 14.23
CA GLN A 79 -8.85 -27.37 13.39
C GLN A 79 -9.74 -28.04 12.35
N LYS A 80 -10.94 -28.47 12.74
CA LYS A 80 -11.94 -29.08 11.84
C LYS A 80 -12.40 -28.10 10.75
N ASP A 81 -12.57 -26.82 11.10
CA ASP A 81 -12.88 -25.79 10.10
C ASP A 81 -11.73 -25.57 9.11
N ARG A 82 -10.47 -25.69 9.54
CA ARG A 82 -9.32 -25.61 8.62
C ARG A 82 -9.29 -26.76 7.61
N GLU A 83 -9.78 -27.94 7.98
CA GLU A 83 -9.90 -29.09 7.08
C GLU A 83 -11.14 -29.00 6.17
N CYS A 84 -12.21 -28.34 6.62
CA CYS A 84 -13.45 -28.16 5.86
C CYS A 84 -13.57 -26.83 5.09
N THR A 85 -12.60 -25.92 5.17
CA THR A 85 -12.58 -24.81 4.21
C THR A 85 -12.29 -25.38 2.82
N PRO A 86 -13.18 -25.23 1.82
CA PRO A 86 -12.80 -25.48 0.46
C PRO A 86 -11.70 -24.48 0.15
N LYS A 87 -10.46 -24.99 0.09
CA LYS A 87 -9.32 -24.38 -0.58
C LYS A 87 -9.92 -23.68 -1.79
N ARG A 88 -10.01 -22.34 -1.75
CA ARG A 88 -10.69 -21.53 -2.78
C ARG A 88 -10.30 -22.16 -4.09
N ARG A 89 -11.28 -22.74 -4.79
CA ARG A 89 -11.06 -23.47 -6.04
C ARG A 89 -10.42 -22.47 -6.99
N SER A 90 -9.08 -22.44 -7.03
CA SER A 90 -8.36 -22.20 -8.26
C SER A 90 -9.03 -23.12 -9.25
N GLY A 91 -9.78 -22.55 -10.20
CA GLY A 91 -10.62 -23.30 -11.11
C GLY A 91 -9.82 -24.45 -11.72
N ILE A 92 -10.23 -25.67 -11.39
CA ILE A 92 -9.86 -26.90 -12.09
C ILE A 92 -11.18 -27.39 -12.71
N HIS A 93 -11.49 -26.82 -13.86
CA HIS A 93 -11.94 -27.61 -15.00
C HIS A 93 -10.65 -27.68 -15.85
N GLY A 94 -9.95 -28.81 -15.91
CA GLY A 94 -10.34 -29.90 -16.81
C GLY A 94 -10.22 -29.43 -18.26
N GLU A 95 -9.00 -29.35 -18.79
CA GLU A 95 -8.55 -30.14 -19.95
C GLU A 95 -7.08 -29.81 -20.23
N GLU A 96 -6.41 -30.69 -20.96
CA GLU A 96 -4.99 -30.68 -21.30
C GLU A 96 -4.59 -29.49 -22.20
N ASP A 97 -4.54 -28.29 -21.64
CA ASP A 97 -3.97 -27.13 -22.33
C ASP A 97 -2.68 -26.73 -21.65
N SER A 98 -1.60 -26.79 -22.42
CA SER A 98 -0.25 -26.37 -22.05
C SER A 98 -0.34 -25.14 -21.15
N LYS A 99 0.00 -25.30 -19.85
CA LYS A 99 0.27 -24.16 -18.98
C LYS A 99 1.39 -23.40 -19.66
N LYS A 100 1.04 -22.43 -20.52
CA LYS A 100 1.96 -21.46 -21.09
C LYS A 100 2.52 -20.77 -19.87
N HIS A 101 3.65 -21.27 -19.40
CA HIS A 101 4.50 -20.62 -18.43
C HIS A 101 4.72 -19.25 -19.07
N ARG A 102 3.95 -18.23 -18.64
CA ARG A 102 4.06 -16.90 -19.23
C ARG A 102 5.48 -16.51 -18.92
N SER A 103 6.34 -16.58 -19.93
CA SER A 103 7.72 -16.16 -19.81
C SER A 103 7.69 -14.75 -19.25
N PHE A 104 8.32 -14.57 -18.09
CA PHE A 104 8.47 -13.26 -17.49
C PHE A 104 9.52 -12.52 -18.32
N ARG A 105 9.08 -12.01 -19.47
CA ARG A 105 9.91 -11.18 -20.33
C ARG A 105 10.01 -9.79 -19.73
N CYS A 106 11.22 -9.31 -19.60
CA CYS A 106 11.51 -7.96 -19.15
C CYS A 106 10.84 -6.95 -20.09
N CYS A 107 10.14 -5.96 -19.54
CA CYS A 107 9.47 -4.94 -20.36
C CYS A 107 10.43 -3.98 -21.06
N PHE A 108 11.73 -3.99 -20.72
CA PHE A 108 12.74 -3.11 -21.29
C PHE A 108 13.52 -3.78 -22.43
N CYS A 109 14.06 -4.98 -22.17
CA CYS A 109 14.92 -5.72 -23.09
C CYS A 109 14.31 -7.03 -23.65
N SER A 110 13.10 -7.41 -23.20
CA SER A 110 12.40 -8.62 -23.65
C SER A 110 13.08 -9.97 -23.35
N ASN A 111 14.17 -9.98 -22.56
CA ASN A 111 14.84 -11.18 -22.06
C ASN A 111 14.11 -11.79 -20.85
N ASP A 112 14.46 -13.03 -20.50
CA ASP A 112 13.83 -13.80 -19.42
C ASP A 112 14.34 -13.40 -18.03
N HIS A 113 13.89 -12.25 -17.55
CA HIS A 113 14.07 -11.79 -16.16
C HIS A 113 13.01 -10.76 -15.78
N ARG A 114 12.89 -10.49 -14.47
CA ARG A 114 12.04 -9.41 -13.96
C ARG A 114 12.65 -8.05 -14.28
N SER A 115 11.82 -7.09 -14.68
CA SER A 115 12.24 -5.71 -15.02
C SER A 115 13.05 -5.00 -13.94
N GLU A 116 12.85 -5.35 -12.66
CA GLU A 116 13.62 -4.81 -11.53
C GLU A 116 15.10 -5.22 -11.57
N ASN A 117 15.40 -6.40 -12.14
CA ASN A 117 16.72 -7.01 -12.20
C ASN A 117 17.33 -6.92 -13.61
N CYS A 118 16.91 -5.94 -14.42
CA CYS A 118 17.42 -5.78 -15.76
C CYS A 118 18.85 -5.22 -15.74
N THR A 119 19.80 -5.99 -16.27
CA THR A 119 21.22 -5.61 -16.39
C THR A 119 21.50 -4.69 -17.59
N GLU A 120 20.63 -4.67 -18.59
CA GLU A 120 20.78 -3.74 -19.74
C GLU A 120 20.38 -2.30 -19.34
N TYR A 121 19.37 -2.18 -18.48
CA TYR A 121 18.87 -0.91 -17.97
C TYR A 121 18.97 -0.90 -16.44
N GLU A 122 20.18 -0.73 -15.92
CA GLU A 122 20.44 -0.79 -14.48
C GLU A 122 19.88 0.43 -13.73
N SER A 123 20.07 1.63 -14.30
CA SER A 123 19.60 2.89 -13.70
C SER A 123 18.13 3.17 -14.03
N SER A 124 17.40 3.69 -13.05
CA SER A 124 16.03 4.15 -13.20
C SER A 124 15.89 5.21 -14.30
N GLU A 125 16.86 6.10 -14.46
CA GLU A 125 16.87 7.11 -15.53
C GLU A 125 16.90 6.47 -16.91
N LYS A 126 17.76 5.45 -17.11
CA LYS A 126 17.82 4.69 -18.37
C LYS A 126 16.49 3.97 -18.64
N ARG A 127 15.83 3.45 -17.60
CA ARG A 127 14.51 2.80 -17.73
C ARG A 127 13.41 3.80 -18.10
N TRP A 128 13.43 5.00 -17.53
CA TRP A 128 12.53 6.10 -17.91
C TRP A 128 12.72 6.52 -19.35
N ALA A 129 13.97 6.74 -19.77
CA ALA A 129 14.31 7.06 -21.15
C ALA A 129 13.84 5.98 -22.12
N ARG A 130 14.03 4.69 -21.77
CA ARG A 130 13.59 3.56 -22.59
C ARG A 130 12.09 3.52 -22.75
N ILE A 131 11.32 3.72 -21.68
CA ILE A 131 9.84 3.75 -21.75
C ILE A 131 9.34 4.94 -22.55
N GLY A 132 9.95 6.11 -22.37
CA GLY A 132 9.62 7.30 -23.16
C GLY A 132 9.86 7.07 -24.65
N ALA A 133 11.00 6.46 -25.01
CA ALA A 133 11.34 6.13 -26.38
C ALA A 133 10.46 5.02 -26.98
N SER A 134 10.07 4.01 -26.21
CA SER A 134 9.23 2.91 -26.69
C SER A 134 7.73 3.20 -26.65
N GLY A 135 7.31 4.31 -26.04
CA GLY A 135 5.90 4.63 -25.84
C GLY A 135 5.17 3.67 -24.90
N SER A 136 5.90 2.95 -24.04
CA SER A 136 5.31 1.99 -23.12
C SER A 136 4.56 2.68 -21.98
N CYS A 137 3.57 2.01 -21.40
CA CYS A 137 2.81 2.53 -20.28
C CYS A 137 3.67 2.67 -19.02
N ILE A 138 3.71 3.86 -18.41
CA ILE A 138 4.51 4.15 -17.21
C ILE A 138 4.04 3.39 -15.96
N HIS A 139 2.77 2.95 -15.93
CA HIS A 139 2.18 2.29 -14.77
C HIS A 139 2.35 0.77 -14.77
N CYS A 140 2.59 0.16 -15.93
CA CYS A 140 2.69 -1.29 -16.04
C CYS A 140 3.79 -1.82 -16.97
N GLY A 141 4.47 -0.95 -17.71
CA GLY A 141 5.52 -1.31 -18.66
C GLY A 141 5.03 -1.94 -19.97
N SER A 142 3.72 -2.05 -20.20
CA SER A 142 3.18 -2.65 -21.42
C SER A 142 3.14 -1.64 -22.58
N GLY A 143 3.51 -2.09 -23.78
CA GLY A 143 3.35 -1.31 -25.01
C GLY A 143 1.96 -1.44 -25.67
N THR A 144 0.99 -2.12 -25.04
CA THR A 144 -0.32 -2.38 -25.66
C THR A 144 -1.34 -1.25 -25.48
N HIS A 145 -1.08 -0.31 -24.56
CA HIS A 145 -2.02 0.74 -24.20
C HIS A 145 -1.29 1.96 -23.64
N LYS A 146 -1.98 3.10 -23.61
CA LYS A 146 -1.48 4.36 -23.02
C LYS A 146 -1.71 4.41 -21.51
N SER A 147 -0.94 5.25 -20.82
CA SER A 147 -1.03 5.43 -19.37
C SER A 147 -2.44 5.82 -18.88
N SER A 148 -3.19 6.60 -19.66
CA SER A 148 -4.57 7.04 -19.36
C SER A 148 -5.58 5.89 -19.26
N GLU A 149 -5.39 4.87 -20.08
CA GLU A 149 -6.26 3.68 -20.22
C GLU A 149 -5.76 2.50 -19.37
N CYS A 150 -4.66 2.69 -18.65
CA CYS A 150 -4.08 1.63 -17.85
C CYS A 150 -4.98 1.28 -16.67
N SER A 151 -5.39 0.02 -16.57
CA SER A 151 -6.10 -0.53 -15.41
C SER A 151 -5.28 -0.42 -14.11
N LYS A 152 -3.95 -0.27 -14.21
CA LYS A 152 -3.03 -0.16 -13.08
C LYS A 152 -2.60 1.29 -12.79
N LYS A 153 -3.24 2.31 -13.38
CA LYS A 153 -2.87 3.73 -13.19
C LYS A 153 -2.92 4.21 -11.73
N TYR A 154 -3.79 3.61 -10.90
CA TYR A 154 -3.90 3.93 -9.47
C TYR A 154 -3.00 3.08 -8.57
N ARG A 155 -2.18 2.18 -9.14
CA ARG A 155 -1.25 1.37 -8.37
C ARG A 155 -0.12 2.25 -7.84
N ARG A 156 0.07 2.23 -6.51
CA ARG A 156 1.20 2.90 -5.85
C ARG A 156 2.47 2.06 -5.94
N CYS A 157 3.60 2.74 -6.12
CA CYS A 157 4.92 2.18 -6.03
C CYS A 157 5.16 1.64 -4.61
N ARG A 158 5.82 0.48 -4.50
CA ARG A 158 6.13 -0.12 -3.19
C ARG A 158 7.26 0.59 -2.44
N THR A 159 8.05 1.40 -3.14
CA THR A 159 9.24 2.05 -2.58
C THR A 159 8.95 3.48 -2.14
N CYS A 160 8.34 4.31 -3.01
CA CYS A 160 8.07 5.72 -2.71
C CYS A 160 6.58 6.09 -2.68
N SER A 161 5.68 5.10 -2.79
CA SER A 161 4.22 5.29 -2.79
C SER A 161 3.62 6.17 -3.91
N GLN A 162 4.43 6.66 -4.85
CA GLN A 162 3.97 7.43 -6.01
C GLN A 162 3.36 6.53 -7.11
N LEU A 163 2.61 7.12 -8.04
CA LEU A 163 1.88 6.39 -9.09
C LEU A 163 2.76 6.02 -10.29
N HIS A 164 3.61 4.99 -10.15
CA HIS A 164 4.43 4.47 -11.25
C HIS A 164 4.75 2.97 -11.11
N PHE A 165 5.27 2.38 -12.19
CA PHE A 165 5.78 1.01 -12.17
C PHE A 165 7.06 0.90 -11.35
N SER A 166 7.11 0.01 -10.34
CA SER A 166 8.20 -0.08 -9.35
C SER A 166 9.62 -0.10 -9.94
N ALA A 167 9.82 -0.72 -11.12
CA ALA A 167 11.14 -0.75 -11.75
C ALA A 167 11.64 0.63 -12.22
N LEU A 168 10.75 1.62 -12.34
CA LEU A 168 11.05 3.01 -12.69
C LEU A 168 11.33 3.89 -11.46
N CYS A 169 11.18 3.35 -10.25
CA CYS A 169 11.36 4.16 -9.05
C CYS A 169 12.81 4.63 -8.96
N LEU A 170 13.01 5.94 -8.79
CA LEU A 170 14.28 6.48 -8.34
C LEU A 170 14.36 6.19 -6.84
N PRO A 171 15.37 5.46 -6.35
CA PRO A 171 15.63 5.39 -4.92
C PRO A 171 16.17 6.75 -4.49
N THR A 172 15.29 7.73 -4.31
CA THR A 172 15.64 8.90 -3.52
C THR A 172 15.82 8.38 -2.10
N ASN A 173 17.03 8.46 -1.55
CA ASN A 173 17.21 8.42 -0.10
C ASN A 173 16.13 9.32 0.49
N SER A 174 15.24 8.72 1.28
CA SER A 174 14.09 9.38 1.86
C SER A 174 14.56 10.44 2.86
N ALA A 175 14.72 11.67 2.39
CA ALA A 175 14.52 12.89 3.15
C ALA A 175 14.43 14.07 2.16
N PRO A 176 13.37 14.87 2.18
CA PRO A 176 13.55 16.29 1.91
C PRO A 176 14.63 16.79 2.91
N PRO A 177 15.61 17.61 2.52
CA PRO A 177 16.35 18.39 3.49
C PRO A 177 15.35 19.38 4.12
N GLU A 178 14.66 18.93 5.16
CA GLU A 178 14.09 19.81 6.17
C GLU A 178 15.32 20.42 6.87
N ASP A 179 15.39 21.75 6.94
CA ASP A 179 16.55 22.56 7.41
C ASP A 179 17.52 23.07 6.31
N MET A 180 17.00 23.56 5.19
CA MET A 180 17.66 24.68 4.50
C MET A 180 16.87 25.95 4.76
N ASP A 181 17.33 26.71 5.76
CA ASP A 181 16.89 28.05 6.11
C ASP A 181 16.79 28.94 4.85
N ILE A 182 15.55 29.30 4.49
CA ILE A 182 15.25 30.29 3.45
C ILE A 182 15.33 31.68 4.11
N ASP A 183 16.52 32.10 4.51
CA ASP A 183 16.76 33.46 5.02
C ASP A 183 18.04 34.08 4.44
N ALA A 184 18.30 33.81 3.16
CA ALA A 184 19.37 34.47 2.40
C ALA A 184 18.92 34.89 0.99
N ALA A 185 17.65 35.29 0.84
CA ALA A 185 17.09 35.80 -0.41
C ALA A 185 16.72 37.28 -0.33
N ILE A 186 17.62 38.17 0.10
CA ILE A 186 17.51 39.61 -0.24
C ILE A 186 18.90 40.20 -0.48
N THR A 187 19.45 39.99 -1.68
CA THR A 187 20.27 40.99 -2.38
C THR A 187 20.20 40.73 -3.89
N LYS A 188 19.14 41.26 -4.50
CA LYS A 188 19.10 41.70 -5.90
C LYS A 188 19.74 43.10 -5.96
N PRO A 189 20.13 43.70 -7.12
CA PRO A 189 20.12 43.26 -8.52
C PRO A 189 21.55 43.36 -9.15
N GLU A 190 21.82 43.03 -10.42
CA GLU A 190 21.71 43.89 -11.63
C GLU A 190 21.97 42.98 -12.87
N ALA A 191 21.05 42.89 -13.84
CA ALA A 191 20.99 43.70 -15.06
C ALA A 191 22.33 43.76 -15.85
N SER A 192 22.44 42.92 -16.89
CA SER A 192 23.29 43.10 -18.09
C SER A 192 22.84 42.04 -19.12
N THR A 193 22.03 42.34 -20.14
CA THR A 193 22.27 43.15 -21.34
C THR A 193 23.25 42.50 -22.34
N THR A 194 22.69 42.13 -23.52
CA THR A 194 23.32 41.92 -24.85
C THR A 194 24.23 40.68 -25.04
N SER A 195 24.30 39.98 -26.18
CA SER A 195 23.90 40.30 -27.56
C SER A 195 23.91 39.03 -28.45
N ASN A 196 23.17 39.14 -29.56
CA ASN A 196 23.12 38.31 -30.77
C ASN A 196 24.48 37.80 -31.31
N THR A 197 24.45 36.75 -32.15
CA THR A 197 24.76 36.84 -33.61
C THR A 197 24.47 35.51 -34.32
N SER A 198 23.71 35.62 -35.41
CA SER A 198 23.50 34.60 -36.43
C SER A 198 24.45 34.82 -37.60
N ALA A 199 25.02 33.75 -38.16
CA ALA A 199 25.31 33.55 -39.58
C ALA A 199 25.75 32.10 -39.80
#